data_AF-A0A9P7VXD4-F1
#
_entry.id   AF-A0A9P7VXD4-F1
#
_cell.length_a   1.000
_cell.length_b   1.000
_cell.length_c   1.000
_cell.angle_alpha   90.00
_cell.angle_beta   90.00
_cell.angle_gamma   90.00
#
_symmetry.space_group_name_H-M   'P 1'
#
loop_
_entity.id
_entity.type
_entity.pdbx_description
1 polymer ?
#
loop_
_entity_poly.entity_id
_entity_poly.type
_entity_poly.pdbx_seq_one_letter_code
_entity_poly.pdbx_strand_id
1 'polypeptide(L)'
;MFSFASLLLLAAAVNASVLTLHSPRFSVTSSGGPHLRSEPISLVHKTPEPVTLSPTDMLKLTFQVIDADSGKGVQPQQTFLRFYDEESGEEGIQPIRVTSGGKAKFELNMAKVPPSLPATSKAALKVSLIIGTPNYSPFKISLFDLFLPPSHPVTPHPDEASFHPLPFIEHTFRPEPTQPPRPISAFFVGLVLSPWIVLLGLWVQISPRVPRLFSAKILPFTATLGAFEVLLLWYWVDLKLGEVLLYGGILGVVMLFSGKYALASISERRLGSQK
;
A
#
# COMPACT_ATOMS: atom_id res chain seq x y z
N MET A 1 22.03 -73.99 -17.33
CA MET A 1 23.41 -74.19 -16.84
C MET A 1 24.34 -73.46 -17.79
N PHE A 2 25.36 -72.78 -17.24
CA PHE A 2 26.40 -71.94 -17.88
C PHE A 2 25.92 -70.56 -18.39
N SER A 3 26.58 -69.44 -18.13
CA SER A 3 27.68 -69.11 -17.22
C SER A 3 27.71 -67.59 -17.09
N PHE A 4 27.45 -67.06 -15.89
CA PHE A 4 27.81 -65.71 -15.50
C PHE A 4 29.33 -65.70 -15.28
N ALA A 5 30.11 -64.99 -16.10
CA ALA A 5 31.46 -64.55 -15.73
C ALA A 5 32.06 -63.56 -16.73
N SER A 6 32.48 -62.41 -16.19
CA SER A 6 33.65 -61.63 -16.60
C SER A 6 33.51 -60.64 -17.76
N LEU A 7 33.26 -59.37 -17.43
CA LEU A 7 34.26 -58.33 -17.71
C LEU A 7 34.16 -57.19 -16.67
N LEU A 8 34.83 -57.42 -15.53
CA LEU A 8 35.23 -56.40 -14.58
C LEU A 8 36.23 -55.47 -15.28
N LEU A 9 35.75 -54.35 -15.83
CA LEU A 9 36.60 -53.32 -16.39
C LEU A 9 37.06 -52.40 -15.26
N LEU A 10 38.23 -52.74 -14.71
CA LEU A 10 39.26 -51.87 -14.14
C LEU A 10 38.77 -50.48 -13.70
N ALA A 11 38.32 -50.37 -12.45
CA ALA A 11 38.25 -49.09 -11.75
C ALA A 11 39.69 -48.61 -11.52
N ALA A 12 40.24 -47.86 -12.49
CA ALA A 12 41.43 -47.07 -12.26
C ALA A 12 41.10 -46.09 -11.13
N ALA A 13 41.64 -46.34 -9.94
CA ALA A 13 41.66 -45.36 -8.88
C ALA A 13 42.47 -44.16 -9.40
N VAL A 14 41.78 -43.17 -9.95
CA VAL A 14 42.36 -41.86 -10.25
C VAL A 14 42.69 -41.27 -8.88
N ASN A 15 43.94 -41.39 -8.45
CA ASN A 15 44.49 -40.54 -7.40
C ASN A 15 44.46 -39.12 -7.95
N ALA A 16 43.37 -38.42 -7.68
CA ALA A 16 43.26 -37.01 -8.01
C ALA A 16 44.23 -36.26 -7.08
N SER A 17 45.22 -35.58 -7.66
CA SER A 17 46.10 -34.70 -6.89
C SER A 17 45.30 -33.56 -6.28
N VAL A 18 45.75 -33.10 -5.11
CA VAL A 18 45.04 -32.09 -4.31
C VAL A 18 45.55 -30.71 -4.70
N LEU A 19 44.63 -29.83 -5.12
CA LEU A 19 44.94 -28.43 -5.36
C LEU A 19 44.96 -27.66 -4.03
N THR A 20 45.94 -26.80 -3.85
CA THR A 20 46.04 -25.88 -2.71
C THR A 20 46.22 -24.44 -3.18
N LEU A 21 45.86 -23.48 -2.32
CA LEU A 21 46.04 -22.06 -2.61
C LEU A 21 47.29 -21.54 -1.91
N HIS A 22 48.22 -21.00 -2.68
CA HIS A 22 49.37 -20.30 -2.17
C HIS A 22 49.07 -18.79 -2.07
N SER A 23 49.35 -18.21 -0.91
CA SER A 23 49.22 -16.77 -0.63
C SER A 23 47.87 -16.13 -1.02
N PRO A 24 46.71 -16.70 -0.66
CA PRO A 24 45.44 -16.02 -0.88
C PRO A 24 45.39 -14.77 0.01
N ARG A 25 45.12 -13.61 -0.59
CA ARG A 25 45.06 -12.32 0.11
C ARG A 25 43.90 -11.51 -0.43
N PHE A 26 43.09 -10.96 0.46
CA PHE A 26 42.15 -9.91 0.09
C PHE A 26 42.71 -8.55 0.51
N SER A 27 42.35 -7.53 -0.26
CA SER A 27 42.66 -6.16 0.09
C SER A 27 41.52 -5.24 -0.30
N VAL A 28 41.14 -4.35 0.59
CA VAL A 28 40.13 -3.32 0.37
C VAL A 28 40.86 -1.99 0.19
N THR A 29 40.55 -1.27 -0.88
CA THR A 29 41.13 0.04 -1.19
C THR A 29 40.00 1.04 -1.40
N SER A 30 40.03 2.16 -0.69
CA SER A 30 39.10 3.27 -0.94
C SER A 30 39.62 4.19 -2.05
N SER A 31 38.73 4.86 -2.78
CA SER A 31 39.06 5.76 -3.89
C SER A 31 39.97 6.95 -3.52
N GLY A 32 40.12 7.27 -2.22
CA GLY A 32 41.03 8.29 -1.68
C GLY A 32 42.42 7.82 -1.22
N GLY A 33 42.75 6.52 -1.33
CA GLY A 33 44.04 5.90 -0.92
C GLY A 33 44.24 5.71 0.61
N PRO A 34 45.31 5.03 1.08
CA PRO A 34 45.79 3.70 0.71
C PRO A 34 44.88 2.57 1.32
N HIS A 35 45.31 1.30 1.23
CA HIS A 35 44.57 0.10 1.66
C HIS A 35 43.90 0.22 3.03
N LEU A 36 42.55 0.12 3.07
CA LEU A 36 41.78 0.13 4.32
C LEU A 36 41.99 -1.15 5.13
N ARG A 37 42.14 -2.30 4.46
CA ARG A 37 42.36 -3.59 5.09
C ARG A 37 43.05 -4.54 4.11
N SER A 38 44.05 -5.30 4.56
CA SER A 38 44.79 -6.23 3.69
C SER A 38 45.31 -7.43 4.48
N GLU A 39 44.57 -8.54 4.45
CA GLU A 39 44.84 -9.72 5.29
C GLU A 39 45.05 -10.97 4.43
N PRO A 40 46.01 -11.84 4.84
CA PRO A 40 46.13 -13.16 4.26
C PRO A 40 44.92 -14.02 4.68
N ILE A 41 44.34 -14.74 3.71
CA ILE A 41 43.21 -15.63 3.96
C ILE A 41 43.77 -16.97 4.43
N SER A 42 43.32 -17.45 5.59
CA SER A 42 43.65 -18.80 6.05
C SER A 42 42.69 -19.80 5.42
N LEU A 43 43.20 -20.92 4.89
CA LEU A 43 42.38 -21.94 4.23
C LEU A 43 41.59 -22.81 5.23
N VAL A 44 41.94 -22.76 6.51
CA VAL A 44 41.42 -23.63 7.58
C VAL A 44 40.47 -22.88 8.52
N HIS A 45 40.69 -21.57 8.71
CA HIS A 45 39.91 -20.74 9.63
C HIS A 45 39.30 -19.58 8.86
N LYS A 46 37.96 -19.47 8.94
CA LYS A 46 37.20 -18.34 8.41
C LYS A 46 37.65 -17.05 9.11
N THR A 47 37.82 -15.97 8.36
CA THR A 47 38.17 -14.65 8.92
C THR A 47 37.12 -14.23 9.95
N PRO A 48 37.51 -13.87 11.18
CA PRO A 48 36.56 -13.65 12.29
C PRO A 48 35.76 -12.34 12.15
N GLU A 49 36.29 -11.35 11.43
CA GLU A 49 35.59 -10.09 11.19
C GLU A 49 35.08 -10.01 9.73
N PRO A 50 33.82 -9.62 9.53
CA PRO A 50 33.25 -9.45 8.21
C PRO A 50 33.86 -8.24 7.49
N VAL A 51 34.09 -8.36 6.19
CA VAL A 51 34.62 -7.29 5.34
C VAL A 51 33.46 -6.38 4.94
N THR A 52 33.50 -5.10 5.30
CA THR A 52 32.49 -4.12 4.91
C THR A 52 33.00 -3.25 3.76
N LEU A 53 32.23 -3.10 2.69
CA LEU A 53 32.54 -2.19 1.58
C LEU A 53 31.64 -0.96 1.60
N SER A 54 32.22 0.21 1.33
CA SER A 54 31.50 1.45 1.08
C SER A 54 31.20 1.61 -0.43
N PRO A 55 30.26 2.50 -0.84
CA PRO A 55 29.88 2.69 -2.25
C PRO A 55 31.03 3.04 -3.21
N THR A 56 32.13 3.59 -2.70
CA THR A 56 33.31 3.99 -3.48
C THR A 56 34.49 3.05 -3.33
N ASP A 57 34.36 1.97 -2.56
CA ASP A 57 35.46 1.07 -2.25
C ASP A 57 35.68 0.02 -3.35
N MET A 58 36.90 -0.48 -3.41
CA MET A 58 37.32 -1.52 -4.33
C MET A 58 37.89 -2.71 -3.55
N LEU A 59 37.30 -3.88 -3.76
CA LEU A 59 37.77 -5.15 -3.21
C LEU A 59 38.66 -5.84 -4.24
N LYS A 60 39.90 -6.14 -3.86
CA LYS A 60 40.85 -6.91 -4.66
C LYS A 60 41.16 -8.23 -3.99
N LEU A 61 41.01 -9.32 -4.71
CA LEU A 61 41.36 -10.67 -4.27
C LEU A 61 42.46 -11.22 -5.18
N THR A 62 43.56 -11.66 -4.57
CA THR A 62 44.69 -12.27 -5.28
C THR A 62 45.02 -13.61 -4.66
N PHE A 63 45.21 -14.63 -5.49
CA PHE A 63 45.62 -15.96 -5.05
C PHE A 63 46.41 -16.66 -6.14
N GLN A 64 47.18 -17.68 -5.76
CA GLN A 64 47.86 -18.56 -6.69
C GLN A 64 47.41 -20.01 -6.44
N VAL A 65 46.98 -20.70 -7.49
CA VAL A 65 46.62 -22.12 -7.44
C VAL A 65 47.87 -22.94 -7.70
N ILE A 66 48.21 -23.81 -6.75
CA ILE A 66 49.35 -24.72 -6.83
C ILE A 66 48.88 -26.16 -6.63
N ASP A 67 49.60 -27.07 -7.24
CA ASP A 67 49.48 -28.50 -6.95
C ASP A 67 50.23 -28.83 -5.65
N ALA A 68 49.58 -29.51 -4.71
CA ALA A 68 50.16 -29.82 -3.39
C ALA A 68 51.37 -30.76 -3.50
N ASP A 69 51.38 -31.66 -4.49
CA ASP A 69 52.40 -32.70 -4.62
C ASP A 69 53.63 -32.20 -5.38
N SER A 70 53.44 -31.31 -6.37
CA SER A 70 54.52 -30.83 -7.25
C SER A 70 54.96 -29.39 -7.00
N GLY A 71 54.20 -28.61 -6.22
CA GLY A 71 54.45 -27.18 -5.98
C GLY A 71 54.38 -26.31 -7.22
N LYS A 72 53.95 -26.86 -8.37
CA LYS A 72 53.86 -26.15 -9.64
C LYS A 72 52.53 -25.41 -9.72
N GLY A 73 52.57 -24.21 -10.29
CA GLY A 73 51.36 -23.44 -10.59
C GLY A 73 50.54 -24.14 -11.65
N VAL A 74 49.27 -24.40 -11.36
CA VAL A 74 48.32 -25.04 -12.28
C VAL A 74 47.31 -23.99 -12.72
N GLN A 75 47.00 -23.95 -14.02
CA GLN A 75 45.90 -23.13 -14.54
C GLN A 75 44.61 -23.96 -14.55
N PRO A 76 43.64 -23.65 -13.67
CA PRO A 76 42.40 -24.42 -13.64
C PRO A 76 41.50 -24.12 -14.84
N GLN A 77 40.69 -25.10 -15.24
CA GLN A 77 39.69 -24.90 -16.30
C GLN A 77 38.49 -24.07 -15.82
N GLN A 78 38.06 -24.29 -14.57
CA GLN A 78 36.95 -23.56 -13.95
C GLN A 78 37.44 -22.87 -12.67
N THR A 79 37.18 -21.56 -12.57
CA THR A 79 37.47 -20.77 -11.37
C THR A 79 36.39 -19.71 -11.22
N PHE A 80 35.57 -19.87 -10.19
CA PHE A 80 34.42 -19.02 -9.93
C PHE A 80 34.45 -18.50 -8.49
N LEU A 81 34.14 -17.23 -8.34
CA LEU A 81 33.85 -16.63 -7.05
C LEU A 81 32.33 -16.57 -6.89
N ARG A 82 31.83 -17.23 -5.85
CA ARG A 82 30.41 -17.28 -5.51
C ARG A 82 30.15 -16.31 -4.36
N PHE A 83 29.19 -15.43 -4.55
CA PHE A 83 28.61 -14.56 -3.54
C PHE A 83 27.23 -15.12 -3.22
N TYR A 84 27.02 -15.59 -1.99
CA TYR A 84 25.77 -16.23 -1.59
C TYR A 84 25.12 -15.46 -0.45
N ASP A 85 23.84 -15.13 -0.61
CA ASP A 85 23.03 -14.55 0.45
C ASP A 85 22.17 -15.64 1.11
N GLU A 86 22.21 -15.73 2.44
CA GLU A 86 21.45 -16.73 3.18
C GLU A 86 19.99 -16.35 3.39
N GLU A 87 19.66 -15.05 3.42
CA GLU A 87 18.29 -14.60 3.65
C GLU A 87 17.45 -14.69 2.37
N SER A 88 17.96 -14.17 1.26
CA SER A 88 17.25 -14.21 -0.03
C SER A 88 17.41 -15.56 -0.75
N GLY A 89 18.47 -16.31 -0.45
CA GLY A 89 18.85 -17.51 -1.20
C GLY A 89 19.43 -17.20 -2.60
N GLU A 90 19.62 -15.93 -2.95
CA GLU A 90 20.21 -15.51 -4.21
C GLU A 90 21.72 -15.77 -4.23
N GLU A 91 22.25 -16.05 -5.43
CA GLU A 91 23.67 -16.22 -5.65
C GLU A 91 24.17 -15.45 -6.87
N GLY A 92 25.31 -14.79 -6.69
CA GLY A 92 26.08 -14.19 -7.76
C GLY A 92 27.33 -14.99 -8.04
N ILE A 93 27.56 -15.36 -9.30
CA ILE A 93 28.74 -16.13 -9.70
C ILE A 93 29.58 -15.28 -10.64
N GLN A 94 30.85 -15.07 -10.26
CA GLN A 94 31.79 -14.27 -11.03
C GLN A 94 32.96 -15.14 -11.52
N PRO A 95 33.13 -15.32 -12.83
CA PRO A 95 34.29 -16.03 -13.37
C PRO A 95 35.58 -15.23 -13.12
N ILE A 96 36.64 -15.93 -12.71
CA ILE A 96 37.98 -15.36 -12.53
C ILE A 96 38.93 -15.95 -13.56
N ARG A 97 39.68 -15.09 -14.25
CA ARG A 97 40.75 -15.52 -15.15
C ARG A 97 42.01 -15.86 -14.36
N VAL A 98 42.51 -17.08 -14.53
CA VAL A 98 43.78 -17.57 -13.97
C VAL A 98 44.82 -17.64 -15.07
N THR A 99 46.03 -17.17 -14.79
CA THR A 99 47.18 -17.23 -15.72
C THR A 99 47.77 -18.64 -15.80
N SER A 100 48.61 -18.91 -16.82
CA SER A 100 49.30 -20.19 -16.98
C SER A 100 50.17 -20.59 -15.78
N GLY A 101 50.65 -19.62 -15.00
CA GLY A 101 51.40 -19.85 -13.75
C GLY A 101 50.53 -20.01 -12.49
N GLY A 102 49.22 -20.16 -12.64
CA GLY A 102 48.26 -20.35 -11.54
C GLY A 102 47.89 -19.08 -10.78
N LYS A 103 48.41 -17.90 -11.15
CA LYS A 103 48.09 -16.63 -10.48
C LYS A 103 46.78 -16.06 -10.98
N ALA A 104 45.94 -15.60 -10.05
CA ALA A 104 44.64 -15.00 -10.31
C ALA A 104 44.50 -13.65 -9.60
N LYS A 105 43.82 -12.71 -10.26
CA LYS A 105 43.49 -11.39 -9.72
C LYS A 105 42.02 -11.11 -10.02
N PHE A 106 41.27 -10.79 -8.98
CA PHE A 106 39.89 -10.35 -9.07
C PHE A 106 39.77 -8.94 -8.47
N GLU A 107 39.04 -8.07 -9.15
CA GLU A 107 38.77 -6.71 -8.70
C GLU A 107 37.27 -6.44 -8.80
N LEU A 108 36.68 -6.03 -7.69
CA LEU A 108 35.30 -5.64 -7.59
C LEU A 108 35.25 -4.16 -7.19
N ASN A 109 34.72 -3.34 -8.09
CA ASN A 109 34.58 -1.90 -7.88
C ASN A 109 33.13 -1.56 -7.54
N MET A 110 32.88 -1.02 -6.35
CA MET A 110 31.54 -0.64 -5.91
C MET A 110 30.95 0.55 -6.68
N ALA A 111 31.78 1.39 -7.30
CA ALA A 111 31.30 2.47 -8.16
C ALA A 111 30.67 1.95 -9.48
N LYS A 112 31.00 0.70 -9.88
CA LYS A 112 30.47 0.02 -11.06
C LYS A 112 30.18 -1.44 -10.70
N VAL A 113 29.13 -1.63 -9.91
CA VAL A 113 28.72 -2.96 -9.43
C VAL A 113 28.33 -3.84 -10.62
N PRO A 114 28.93 -5.04 -10.77
CA PRO A 114 28.52 -6.00 -11.78
C PRO A 114 27.06 -6.43 -11.58
N PRO A 115 26.27 -6.60 -12.66
CA PRO A 115 24.90 -7.10 -12.56
C PRO A 115 24.79 -8.56 -12.12
N SER A 116 25.93 -9.27 -12.06
CA SER A 116 26.04 -10.65 -11.60
C SER A 116 26.07 -10.79 -10.08
N LEU A 117 26.07 -9.69 -9.32
CA LEU A 117 25.98 -9.74 -7.86
C LEU A 117 24.50 -9.79 -7.42
N PRO A 118 24.19 -10.57 -6.37
CA PRO A 118 22.83 -10.61 -5.82
C PRO A 118 22.48 -9.25 -5.21
N ALA A 119 21.19 -8.97 -5.08
CA ALA A 119 20.76 -7.75 -4.41
C ALA A 119 21.17 -7.79 -2.93
N THR A 120 21.53 -6.62 -2.38
CA THR A 120 21.99 -6.54 -0.99
C THR A 120 20.82 -6.68 -0.04
N SER A 121 20.80 -7.75 0.75
CA SER A 121 19.93 -7.92 1.92
C SER A 121 20.58 -7.35 3.18
N LYS A 122 19.95 -7.57 4.35
CA LYS A 122 20.52 -7.14 5.64
C LYS A 122 21.63 -8.07 6.13
N ALA A 123 21.74 -9.26 5.56
CA ALA A 123 22.73 -10.26 5.94
C ALA A 123 24.08 -10.06 5.21
N ALA A 124 25.13 -10.66 5.79
CA ALA A 124 26.45 -10.68 5.16
C ALA A 124 26.50 -11.74 4.05
N LEU A 125 27.03 -11.37 2.89
CA LEU A 125 27.22 -12.28 1.76
C LEU A 125 28.40 -13.24 2.02
N LYS A 126 28.17 -14.54 1.89
CA LYS A 126 29.21 -15.55 2.00
C LYS A 126 29.99 -15.66 0.71
N VAL A 127 31.25 -15.22 0.74
CA VAL A 127 32.14 -15.30 -0.42
C VAL A 127 32.86 -16.65 -0.40
N SER A 128 32.68 -17.44 -1.46
CA SER A 128 33.32 -18.75 -1.62
C SER A 128 34.03 -18.86 -2.95
N LEU A 129 35.21 -19.47 -2.96
CA LEU A 129 35.95 -19.79 -4.17
C LEU A 129 35.68 -21.23 -4.58
N ILE A 130 35.33 -21.44 -5.84
CA ILE A 130 35.07 -22.75 -6.44
C ILE A 130 36.07 -22.94 -7.59
N ILE A 131 36.88 -23.99 -7.51
CA ILE A 131 37.86 -24.36 -8.52
C ILE A 131 37.61 -25.81 -8.97
N GLY A 132 37.60 -26.02 -10.29
CA GLY A 132 37.42 -27.33 -10.89
C GLY A 132 38.36 -27.52 -12.08
N THR A 133 39.00 -28.68 -12.17
CA THR A 133 39.86 -29.07 -13.31
C THR A 133 39.83 -30.59 -13.47
N PRO A 134 39.83 -31.11 -14.71
CA PRO A 134 39.95 -32.55 -14.95
C PRO A 134 41.22 -33.10 -14.30
N ASN A 135 41.13 -34.28 -13.68
CA ASN A 135 42.22 -34.99 -12.99
C ASN A 135 42.61 -34.44 -11.60
N TYR A 136 41.98 -33.36 -11.12
CA TYR A 136 42.15 -32.84 -9.76
C TYR A 136 40.84 -32.94 -8.98
N SER A 137 40.91 -33.05 -7.65
CA SER A 137 39.70 -33.02 -6.81
C SER A 137 39.06 -31.62 -6.87
N PRO A 138 37.72 -31.51 -7.07
CA PRO A 138 37.05 -30.22 -7.02
C PRO A 138 37.19 -29.59 -5.64
N PHE A 139 37.32 -28.27 -5.63
CA PHE A 139 37.74 -27.54 -4.45
C PHE A 139 36.83 -26.34 -4.20
N LYS A 140 36.21 -26.30 -3.01
CA LYS A 140 35.32 -25.21 -2.56
C LYS A 140 35.79 -24.73 -1.19
N ILE A 141 36.13 -23.44 -1.08
CA ILE A 141 36.45 -22.81 0.21
C ILE A 141 35.59 -21.58 0.42
N SER A 142 35.08 -21.41 1.65
CA SER A 142 34.56 -20.12 2.11
C SER A 142 35.73 -19.22 2.53
N LEU A 143 35.82 -18.02 1.94
CA LEU A 143 36.91 -17.08 2.18
C LEU A 143 36.59 -16.15 3.34
N PHE A 144 35.53 -15.35 3.22
CA PHE A 144 35.10 -14.36 4.21
C PHE A 144 33.64 -13.98 4.00
N ASP A 145 33.05 -13.31 4.99
CA ASP A 145 31.73 -12.69 4.90
C ASP A 145 31.88 -11.23 4.45
N LEU A 146 31.01 -10.80 3.54
CA LEU A 146 31.08 -9.50 2.88
C LEU A 146 29.78 -8.72 3.11
N PHE A 147 29.88 -7.54 3.71
CA PHE A 147 28.79 -6.58 3.76
C PHE A 147 28.93 -5.60 2.61
N LEU A 148 27.91 -5.55 1.75
CA LEU A 148 27.80 -4.58 0.67
C LEU A 148 26.98 -3.37 1.12
N PRO A 149 27.23 -2.18 0.53
CA PRO A 149 26.36 -1.04 0.74
C PRO A 149 24.97 -1.32 0.14
N PRO A 150 23.90 -0.71 0.66
CA PRO A 150 22.54 -0.97 0.21
C PRO A 150 22.42 -0.68 -1.30
N SER A 151 22.11 -1.73 -2.08
CA SER A 151 21.82 -1.64 -3.50
C SER A 151 20.35 -1.30 -3.73
N HIS A 152 20.00 -0.95 -4.97
CA HIS A 152 18.59 -0.85 -5.36
C HIS A 152 17.87 -2.17 -5.11
N PRO A 153 16.56 -2.13 -4.76
CA PRO A 153 15.78 -3.34 -4.53
C PRO A 153 15.79 -4.21 -5.79
N VAL A 154 15.68 -5.54 -5.60
CA VAL A 154 15.44 -6.48 -6.69
C VAL A 154 14.29 -5.94 -7.53
N THR A 155 14.51 -5.76 -8.82
CA THR A 155 13.40 -5.44 -9.73
C THR A 155 12.51 -6.69 -9.78
N PRO A 156 11.30 -6.65 -9.19
CA PRO A 156 10.43 -7.81 -9.20
C PRO A 156 10.13 -8.20 -10.64
N HIS A 157 10.00 -9.49 -10.89
CA HIS A 157 9.60 -9.94 -12.22
C HIS A 157 8.19 -9.40 -12.51
N PRO A 158 7.91 -8.93 -13.74
CA PRO A 158 6.61 -8.34 -14.07
C PRO A 158 5.44 -9.27 -13.77
N ASP A 159 5.68 -10.58 -13.83
CA ASP A 159 4.68 -11.62 -13.59
C ASP A 159 4.60 -12.06 -12.12
N GLU A 160 5.52 -11.62 -11.25
CA GLU A 160 5.55 -12.01 -9.82
C GLU A 160 4.23 -11.68 -9.11
N ALA A 161 3.65 -10.52 -9.43
CA ALA A 161 2.35 -10.09 -8.91
C ALA A 161 1.18 -11.01 -9.29
N SER A 162 1.32 -11.83 -10.35
CA SER A 162 0.29 -12.78 -10.78
C SER A 162 0.31 -14.09 -9.99
N PHE A 163 1.41 -14.38 -9.30
CA PHE A 163 1.58 -15.62 -8.52
C PHE A 163 1.30 -15.43 -7.03
N HIS A 164 0.95 -14.22 -6.59
CA HIS A 164 0.63 -13.89 -5.22
C HIS A 164 -0.81 -13.41 -5.07
N PRO A 165 -1.48 -13.71 -3.94
CA PRO A 165 -2.76 -13.12 -3.63
C PRO A 165 -2.61 -11.59 -3.54
N LEU A 166 -3.43 -10.88 -4.31
CA LEU A 166 -3.46 -9.41 -4.29
C LEU A 166 -4.03 -8.90 -2.96
N PRO A 167 -3.59 -7.72 -2.49
CA PRO A 167 -4.15 -7.11 -1.30
C PRO A 167 -5.65 -6.83 -1.48
N PHE A 168 -6.41 -6.99 -0.42
CA PHE A 168 -7.84 -6.66 -0.40
C PHE A 168 -8.06 -5.15 -0.59
N ILE A 169 -9.03 -4.78 -1.42
CA ILE A 169 -9.39 -3.38 -1.68
C ILE A 169 -10.63 -3.03 -0.87
N GLU A 170 -10.47 -2.15 0.11
CA GLU A 170 -11.57 -1.61 0.92
C GLU A 170 -12.20 -0.38 0.26
N HIS A 171 -13.52 -0.37 0.11
CA HIS A 171 -14.23 0.80 -0.39
C HIS A 171 -14.43 1.84 0.72
N THR A 172 -13.76 2.98 0.61
CA THR A 172 -13.93 4.10 1.54
C THR A 172 -15.16 4.93 1.17
N PHE A 173 -16.23 4.80 1.97
CA PHE A 173 -17.42 5.64 1.84
C PHE A 173 -17.14 7.10 2.23
N ARG A 174 -17.93 8.02 1.70
CA ARG A 174 -17.89 9.42 2.14
C ARG A 174 -18.36 9.51 3.59
N PRO A 175 -17.68 10.31 4.45
CA PRO A 175 -18.16 10.53 5.80
C PRO A 175 -19.50 11.26 5.78
N GLU A 176 -20.35 10.96 6.75
CA GLU A 176 -21.61 11.68 6.93
C GLU A 176 -21.34 13.16 7.28
N PRO A 177 -22.12 14.10 6.74
CA PRO A 177 -21.96 15.51 7.06
C PRO A 177 -22.31 15.77 8.54
N THR A 178 -21.45 16.52 9.23
CA THR A 178 -21.66 16.88 10.63
C THR A 178 -22.91 17.75 10.80
N GLN A 179 -23.84 17.31 11.65
CA GLN A 179 -25.02 18.09 12.02
C GLN A 179 -24.71 19.04 13.20
N PRO A 180 -25.37 20.21 13.27
CA PRO A 180 -25.19 21.13 14.38
C PRO A 180 -25.73 20.55 15.70
N PRO A 181 -25.20 21.00 16.86
CA PRO A 181 -25.69 20.56 18.16
C PRO A 181 -27.18 20.89 18.38
N ARG A 182 -27.95 19.88 18.83
CA ARG A 182 -29.38 19.99 19.15
C ARG A 182 -29.77 21.20 20.02
N PRO A 183 -29.05 21.59 21.09
CA PRO A 183 -29.47 22.73 21.90
C PRO A 183 -29.39 24.06 21.15
N ILE A 184 -28.42 24.22 20.24
CA ILE A 184 -28.27 25.42 19.42
C ILE A 184 -29.44 25.50 18.44
N SER A 185 -29.77 24.39 17.77
CA SER A 185 -30.94 24.33 16.88
C SER A 185 -32.24 24.64 17.62
N ALA A 186 -32.44 24.11 18.84
CA ALA A 186 -33.63 24.37 19.65
C ALA A 186 -33.75 25.85 20.05
N PHE A 187 -32.64 26.51 20.39
CA PHE A 187 -32.63 27.94 20.69
C PHE A 187 -33.11 28.78 19.49
N PHE A 188 -32.61 28.50 18.29
CA PHE A 188 -33.03 29.21 17.08
C PHE A 188 -34.47 28.93 16.69
N VAL A 189 -34.99 27.72 16.92
CA VAL A 189 -36.43 27.43 16.78
C VAL A 189 -37.26 28.31 17.71
N GLY A 190 -36.84 28.45 18.98
CA GLY A 190 -37.48 29.36 19.92
C GLY A 190 -37.46 30.82 19.45
N LEU A 191 -36.33 31.26 18.88
CA LEU A 191 -36.18 32.61 18.33
C LEU A 191 -37.13 32.87 17.16
N VAL A 192 -37.30 31.89 16.25
CA VAL A 192 -38.25 31.97 15.12
C VAL A 192 -39.71 31.99 15.59
N LEU A 193 -40.02 31.31 16.69
CA LEU A 193 -41.38 31.31 17.28
C LEU A 193 -41.68 32.55 18.13
N SER A 194 -40.67 33.31 18.57
CA SER A 194 -40.84 34.48 19.45
C SER A 194 -41.80 35.55 18.90
N PRO A 195 -41.72 35.98 17.62
CA PRO A 195 -42.66 36.96 17.07
C PRO A 195 -44.13 36.51 17.13
N TRP A 196 -44.39 35.21 16.97
CA TRP A 196 -45.74 34.65 17.08
C TRP A 196 -46.27 34.73 18.51
N ILE A 197 -45.42 34.47 19.51
CA ILE A 197 -45.78 34.60 20.93
C ILE A 197 -46.13 36.06 21.24
N VAL A 198 -45.31 37.01 20.76
CA VAL A 198 -45.57 38.45 20.94
C VAL A 198 -46.88 38.86 20.27
N LEU A 199 -47.15 38.41 19.05
CA LEU A 199 -48.39 38.68 18.32
C LEU A 199 -49.62 38.18 19.10
N LEU A 200 -49.57 36.95 19.61
CA LEU A 200 -50.65 36.38 20.41
C LEU A 200 -50.87 37.15 21.72
N GLY A 201 -49.79 37.56 22.39
CA GLY A 201 -49.87 38.40 23.59
C GLY A 201 -50.55 39.74 23.32
N LEU A 202 -50.19 40.40 22.21
CA LEU A 202 -50.78 41.67 21.81
C LEU A 202 -52.27 41.54 21.45
N TRP A 203 -52.66 40.42 20.81
CA TRP A 203 -54.07 40.13 20.53
C TRP A 203 -54.90 39.96 21.80
N VAL A 204 -54.37 39.33 22.85
CA VAL A 204 -55.07 39.24 24.14
C VAL A 204 -55.30 40.63 24.73
N GLN A 205 -54.30 41.51 24.66
CA GLN A 205 -54.39 42.88 25.17
C GLN A 205 -55.41 43.74 24.41
N ILE A 206 -55.42 43.67 23.07
CA ILE A 206 -56.31 44.47 22.22
C ILE A 206 -57.72 43.85 22.17
N SER A 207 -57.86 42.55 22.42
CA SER A 207 -59.12 41.80 22.42
C SER A 207 -60.01 42.10 21.19
N PRO A 208 -59.55 41.77 19.97
CA PRO A 208 -60.32 42.01 18.76
C PRO A 208 -61.64 41.23 18.79
N ARG A 209 -62.76 41.93 18.63
CA ARG A 209 -64.10 41.31 18.64
C ARG A 209 -64.41 40.66 17.29
N VAL A 210 -64.72 39.37 17.31
CA VAL A 210 -65.15 38.58 16.14
C VAL A 210 -66.61 38.08 16.26
N PRO A 211 -67.60 38.97 16.33
CA PRO A 211 -68.98 38.62 16.74
C PRO A 211 -69.75 37.72 15.75
N ARG A 212 -69.26 37.54 14.51
CA ARG A 212 -69.95 36.75 13.47
C ARG A 212 -69.17 35.52 13.00
N LEU A 213 -68.09 35.14 13.69
CA LEU A 213 -67.30 33.97 13.32
C LEU A 213 -68.18 32.70 13.24
N PHE A 214 -69.14 32.58 14.18
CA PHE A 214 -70.08 31.45 14.25
C PHE A 214 -71.39 31.67 13.49
N SER A 215 -71.46 32.67 12.61
CA SER A 215 -72.64 32.85 11.77
C SER A 215 -72.70 31.78 10.68
N ALA A 216 -73.88 31.24 10.41
CA ALA A 216 -74.10 30.20 9.39
C ALA A 216 -73.57 30.57 7.99
N LYS A 217 -73.48 31.87 7.67
CA LYS A 217 -72.96 32.35 6.38
C LYS A 217 -71.43 32.44 6.32
N ILE A 218 -70.73 32.57 7.46
CA ILE A 218 -69.29 32.84 7.54
C ILE A 218 -68.52 31.59 7.99
N LEU A 219 -69.09 30.81 8.91
CA LEU A 219 -68.47 29.61 9.46
C LEU A 219 -68.03 28.60 8.39
N PRO A 220 -68.83 28.29 7.34
CA PRO A 220 -68.40 27.35 6.29
C PRO A 220 -67.16 27.84 5.54
N PHE A 221 -67.05 29.14 5.30
CA PHE A 221 -65.89 29.71 4.63
C PHE A 221 -64.63 29.64 5.51
N THR A 222 -64.73 30.01 6.80
CA THR A 222 -63.60 29.91 7.73
C THR A 222 -63.18 28.46 7.98
N ALA A 223 -64.14 27.53 8.03
CA ALA A 223 -63.86 26.11 8.17
C ALA A 223 -63.12 25.55 6.94
N THR A 224 -63.53 25.97 5.74
CA THR A 224 -62.87 25.56 4.49
C THR A 224 -61.44 26.12 4.41
N LEU A 225 -61.22 27.35 4.90
CA LEU A 225 -59.88 27.94 4.99
C LEU A 225 -58.98 27.18 5.97
N GLY A 226 -59.51 26.79 7.14
CA GLY A 226 -58.79 25.92 8.09
C GLY A 226 -58.52 24.52 7.52
N ALA A 227 -59.47 23.96 6.75
CA ALA A 227 -59.29 22.67 6.08
C ALA A 227 -58.17 22.73 5.02
N PHE A 228 -57.99 23.87 4.34
CA PHE A 228 -56.87 24.07 3.41
C PHE A 228 -55.53 24.08 4.14
N GLU A 229 -55.42 24.75 5.29
CA GLU A 229 -54.20 24.74 6.10
C GLU A 229 -53.88 23.33 6.62
N VAL A 230 -54.89 22.59 7.08
CA VAL A 230 -54.71 21.19 7.50
C VAL A 230 -54.26 20.31 6.34
N LEU A 231 -54.82 20.48 5.15
CA LEU A 231 -54.41 19.75 3.95
C LEU A 231 -52.94 20.04 3.60
N LEU A 232 -52.50 21.30 3.71
CA LEU A 232 -51.11 21.69 3.47
C LEU A 232 -50.15 21.15 4.53
N LEU A 233 -50.57 21.13 5.81
CA LEU A 233 -49.79 20.48 6.87
C LEU A 233 -49.66 18.98 6.62
N TRP A 234 -50.72 18.31 6.18
CA TRP A 234 -50.68 16.89 5.89
C TRP A 234 -49.86 16.56 4.64
N TYR A 235 -49.87 17.44 3.64
CA TYR A 235 -48.94 17.40 2.51
C TYR A 235 -47.48 17.45 2.94
N TRP A 236 -47.15 18.31 3.89
CA TRP A 236 -45.78 18.39 4.40
C TRP A 236 -45.32 17.11 5.12
N VAL A 237 -46.26 16.35 5.71
CA VAL A 237 -45.95 15.12 6.45
C VAL A 237 -45.89 13.88 5.55
N ASP A 238 -46.89 13.65 4.68
CA ASP A 238 -47.04 12.35 4.00
C ASP A 238 -47.76 12.37 2.64
N LEU A 239 -48.66 13.33 2.36
CA LEU A 239 -49.45 13.26 1.12
C LEU A 239 -48.60 13.44 -0.15
N LYS A 240 -49.00 12.74 -1.21
CA LYS A 240 -48.41 12.92 -2.54
C LYS A 240 -49.04 14.10 -3.26
N LEU A 241 -48.29 14.66 -4.21
CA LEU A 241 -48.72 15.83 -4.98
C LEU A 241 -50.10 15.62 -5.65
N GLY A 242 -50.34 14.47 -6.29
CA GLY A 242 -51.61 14.18 -6.96
C GLY A 242 -52.82 14.16 -6.01
N GLU A 243 -52.65 13.67 -4.79
CA GLU A 243 -53.69 13.61 -3.77
C GLU A 243 -54.05 15.01 -3.27
N VAL A 244 -53.03 15.85 -3.02
CA VAL A 244 -53.23 17.25 -2.62
C VAL A 244 -53.94 18.05 -3.71
N LEU A 245 -53.59 17.84 -4.98
CA LEU A 245 -54.30 18.50 -6.08
C LEU A 245 -55.76 18.04 -6.16
N LEU A 246 -56.04 16.75 -5.96
CA LEU A 246 -57.40 16.22 -5.99
C LEU A 246 -58.23 16.76 -4.82
N TYR A 247 -57.75 16.61 -3.59
CA TYR A 247 -58.44 17.10 -2.39
C TYR A 247 -58.55 18.62 -2.37
N GLY A 248 -57.47 19.32 -2.73
CA GLY A 248 -57.45 20.77 -2.86
C GLY A 248 -58.35 21.28 -3.98
N GLY A 249 -58.50 20.53 -5.08
CA GLY A 249 -59.44 20.84 -6.15
C GLY A 249 -60.89 20.77 -5.68
N ILE A 250 -61.27 19.67 -5.01
CA ILE A 250 -62.62 19.50 -4.44
C ILE A 250 -62.88 20.57 -3.38
N LEU A 251 -61.94 20.78 -2.46
CA LEU A 251 -62.05 21.76 -1.38
C LEU A 251 -62.10 23.19 -1.93
N GLY A 252 -61.37 23.48 -3.01
CA GLY A 252 -61.36 24.76 -3.70
C GLY A 252 -62.72 25.13 -4.29
N VAL A 253 -63.44 24.17 -4.88
CA VAL A 253 -64.81 24.39 -5.36
C VAL A 253 -65.73 24.78 -4.18
N VAL A 254 -65.66 24.05 -3.07
CA VAL A 254 -66.44 24.36 -1.85
C VAL A 254 -66.07 25.74 -1.29
N MET A 255 -64.78 26.09 -1.30
CA MET A 255 -64.26 27.38 -0.84
C MET A 255 -64.79 28.53 -1.70
N LEU A 256 -64.86 28.34 -3.02
CA LEU A 256 -65.35 29.36 -3.95
C LEU A 256 -66.80 29.75 -3.65
N PHE A 257 -67.69 28.76 -3.48
CA PHE A 257 -69.10 29.02 -3.17
C PHE A 257 -69.27 29.57 -1.76
N SER A 258 -68.70 28.93 -0.74
CA SER A 258 -68.80 29.40 0.65
C SER A 258 -68.22 30.81 0.84
N GLY A 259 -67.10 31.11 0.18
CA GLY A 259 -66.47 32.42 0.17
C GLY A 259 -67.34 33.48 -0.48
N LYS A 260 -67.94 33.19 -1.65
CA LYS A 260 -68.88 34.11 -2.31
C LYS A 260 -70.05 34.48 -1.39
N TYR A 261 -70.67 33.48 -0.74
CA TYR A 261 -71.79 33.73 0.19
C TYR A 261 -71.35 34.51 1.44
N ALA A 262 -70.20 34.17 2.03
CA ALA A 262 -69.66 34.86 3.19
C ALA A 262 -69.35 36.34 2.88
N LEU A 263 -68.63 36.60 1.78
CA LEU A 263 -68.25 37.95 1.34
C LEU A 263 -69.47 38.79 0.95
N ALA A 264 -70.45 38.20 0.24
CA ALA A 264 -71.70 38.88 -0.09
C ALA A 264 -72.44 39.33 1.18
N SER A 265 -72.55 38.46 2.19
CA SER A 265 -73.20 38.80 3.47
C SER A 265 -72.49 39.90 4.26
N ILE A 266 -71.16 40.01 4.12
CA ILE A 266 -70.37 41.09 4.72
C ILE A 266 -70.64 42.40 3.97
N SER A 267 -70.71 42.34 2.63
CA SER A 267 -71.01 43.49 1.78
C SER A 267 -72.41 44.06 2.02
N GLU A 268 -73.43 43.20 2.03
CA GLU A 268 -74.84 43.58 2.29
C GLU A 268 -74.99 44.34 3.62
N ARG A 269 -74.26 43.91 4.66
CA ARG A 269 -74.26 44.60 5.95
C ARG A 269 -73.57 45.96 5.88
N ARG A 270 -72.45 46.09 5.17
CA ARG A 270 -71.74 47.38 5.02
C ARG A 270 -72.59 48.39 4.27
N LEU A 271 -73.36 47.94 3.29
CA LEU A 271 -74.27 48.76 2.49
C LEU A 271 -75.63 49.01 3.19
N GLY A 272 -75.83 48.50 4.42
CA GLY A 272 -77.04 48.74 5.20
C GLY A 272 -78.30 48.07 4.65
N SER A 273 -78.17 47.07 3.79
CA SER A 273 -79.31 46.44 3.10
C SER A 273 -80.03 45.39 3.95
N GLN A 274 -79.48 44.98 5.10
CA GLN A 274 -80.17 44.17 6.09
C GLN A 274 -80.87 45.06 7.13
N LYS A 275 -82.21 45.06 7.10
CA LYS A 275 -83.06 45.39 8.25
C LYS A 275 -83.19 44.17 9.15
#